data_AF-A0A0F9GK59-F1
#
_entry.id   AF-A0A0F9GK59-F1
#
_cell.length_a   1.000
_cell.length_b   1.000
_cell.length_c   1.000
_cell.angle_alpha   90.00
_cell.angle_beta   90.00
_cell.angle_gamma   90.00
#
_symmetry.space_group_name_H-M   'P 1'
#
loop_
_entity.id
_entity.type
_entity.pdbx_description
1 polymer ?
#
loop_
_entity_poly.entity_id
_entity_poly.type
_entity_poly.pdbx_seq_one_letter_code
_entity_poly.pdbx_strand_id
1 'polypeptide(L)'
;MPVEPCRSKGRPGFRAGPNQRCYTYVAGNAASRNEAKRKAHVQLAAIGGKAFKALTDLLNDPQFWAQQRTLMMDAVMPIFREAFMVGAMLGAEQKPVAERVKQAPVGGAGDPLLVLPFDFEAVVASGDVVIAEFTNEWWAQFEQATQNGLRSAIQRAADSGLGVESVIKDIEPLFGEARATRIAVTETTRLMGQGAQETYRQAGFTKWEWRTVRDAVVDPICQALDKKQFPMSRKFEPAHPQCRCWSVPAGKPEAQPVPAVAGGFFG
;
A
#
# COMPACT_ATOMS: atom_id res chain seq x y z
N MET A 1 -20.60 8.45 23.76
CA MET A 1 -21.51 7.92 24.80
C MET A 1 -22.37 9.06 25.31
N PRO A 2 -23.70 9.00 25.20
CA PRO A 2 -24.54 10.08 25.71
C PRO A 2 -24.61 10.07 27.24
N VAL A 3 -24.83 11.23 27.85
CA VAL A 3 -25.26 11.31 29.25
C VAL A 3 -26.65 10.67 29.36
N GLU A 4 -26.79 9.72 30.26
CA GLU A 4 -28.00 8.93 30.42
C GLU A 4 -28.63 9.14 31.81
N PRO A 5 -29.96 9.00 31.92
CA PRO A 5 -30.63 9.05 33.22
C PRO A 5 -30.20 7.87 34.11
N CYS A 6 -30.14 8.11 35.41
CA CYS A 6 -29.83 7.08 36.41
C CYS A 6 -30.62 7.32 37.70
N ARG A 7 -30.58 6.33 38.60
CA ARG A 7 -31.07 6.45 39.98
C ARG A 7 -30.02 5.94 40.95
N SER A 8 -29.87 6.63 42.07
CA SER A 8 -29.02 6.18 43.18
C SER A 8 -29.70 6.53 44.50
N LYS A 9 -29.84 5.53 45.39
CA LYS A 9 -30.51 5.65 46.69
C LYS A 9 -31.88 6.33 46.59
N GLY A 10 -32.69 5.92 45.61
CA GLY A 10 -34.05 6.45 45.38
C GLY A 10 -34.12 7.81 44.68
N ARG A 11 -33.01 8.56 44.56
CA ARG A 11 -32.98 9.88 43.91
C ARG A 11 -32.71 9.78 42.41
N PRO A 12 -33.39 10.58 41.57
CA PRO A 12 -33.10 10.66 40.13
C PRO A 12 -31.76 11.36 39.89
N GLY A 13 -31.11 11.06 38.77
CA GLY A 13 -29.80 11.59 38.42
C GLY A 13 -29.43 11.43 36.95
N PHE A 14 -28.19 11.85 36.63
CA PHE A 14 -27.55 11.64 35.34
C PHE A 14 -26.16 11.00 35.53
N ARG A 15 -25.72 10.17 34.58
CA ARG A 15 -24.38 9.57 34.55
C ARG A 15 -23.76 9.59 33.16
N ALA A 16 -22.44 9.53 33.08
CA ALA A 16 -21.67 9.54 31.84
C ALA A 16 -21.55 8.15 31.15
N GLY A 17 -22.27 7.13 31.65
CA GLY A 17 -22.26 5.77 31.13
C GLY A 17 -22.63 4.72 32.21
N PRO A 18 -22.77 3.43 31.84
CA PRO A 18 -23.39 2.40 32.68
C PRO A 18 -22.73 2.22 34.05
N ASN A 19 -21.40 2.38 34.09
CA ASN A 19 -20.55 2.15 35.27
C ASN A 19 -20.02 3.47 35.89
N GLN A 20 -20.61 4.61 35.54
CA GLN A 20 -20.17 5.92 36.03
C GLN A 20 -21.01 6.41 37.21
N ARG A 21 -20.44 7.36 37.96
CA ARG A 21 -21.10 7.98 39.11
C ARG A 21 -22.45 8.58 38.68
N CYS A 22 -23.52 8.21 39.38
CA CYS A 22 -24.82 8.84 39.23
C CYS A 22 -24.84 10.16 40.01
N TYR A 23 -24.81 11.28 39.30
CA TYR A 23 -25.00 12.61 39.90
C TYR A 23 -26.49 12.83 40.13
N THR A 24 -26.92 12.71 41.38
CA THR A 24 -28.34 12.84 41.75
C THR A 24 -28.76 14.30 41.90
N TYR A 25 -30.05 14.57 41.74
CA TYR A 25 -30.67 15.88 41.93
C TYR A 25 -31.95 15.79 42.76
N VAL A 26 -32.40 16.94 43.27
CA VAL A 26 -33.68 17.06 43.98
C VAL A 26 -34.82 17.20 42.98
N ALA A 27 -35.84 16.34 43.08
CA ALA A 27 -37.00 16.39 42.19
C ALA A 27 -37.72 17.75 42.32
N GLY A 28 -38.16 18.31 41.19
CA GLY A 28 -38.78 19.65 41.14
C GLY A 28 -37.79 20.82 41.20
N ASN A 29 -36.51 20.60 41.51
CA ASN A 29 -35.49 21.66 41.53
C ASN A 29 -34.68 21.69 40.22
N ALA A 30 -35.00 22.66 39.35
CA ALA A 30 -34.35 22.81 38.05
C ALA A 30 -32.84 23.09 38.16
N ALA A 31 -32.41 23.93 39.12
CA ALA A 31 -30.99 24.22 39.33
C ALA A 31 -30.19 22.98 39.72
N SER A 32 -30.73 22.17 40.65
CA SER A 32 -30.12 20.89 41.06
C SER A 32 -30.03 19.90 39.89
N ARG A 33 -31.07 19.84 39.05
CA ARG A 33 -31.11 19.00 37.85
C ARG A 33 -30.06 19.41 36.83
N ASN A 34 -29.96 20.72 36.55
CA ASN A 34 -29.00 21.26 35.60
C ASN A 34 -27.56 21.03 36.07
N GLU A 35 -27.29 21.19 37.37
CA GLU A 35 -25.97 20.93 37.95
C GLU A 35 -25.58 19.44 37.88
N ALA A 36 -26.52 18.53 38.17
CA ALA A 36 -26.29 17.09 38.02
C ALA A 36 -25.98 16.72 36.55
N LYS A 37 -26.73 17.29 35.60
CA LYS A 37 -26.50 17.09 34.17
C LYS A 37 -25.14 17.64 33.75
N ARG A 38 -24.76 18.84 34.21
CA ARG A 38 -23.45 19.46 33.93
C ARG A 38 -22.30 18.59 34.43
N LYS A 39 -22.37 18.09 35.66
CA LYS A 39 -21.35 17.18 36.23
C LYS A 39 -21.19 15.90 35.40
N ALA A 40 -22.29 15.30 34.95
CA ALA A 40 -22.25 14.13 34.07
C ALA A 40 -21.57 14.45 32.73
N HIS A 41 -21.82 15.62 32.14
CA HIS A 41 -21.14 16.04 30.90
C HIS A 41 -19.64 16.31 31.11
N VAL A 42 -19.25 16.94 32.22
CA VAL A 42 -17.83 17.16 32.57
C VAL A 42 -17.11 15.83 32.75
N GLN A 43 -17.73 14.86 33.42
CA GLN A 43 -17.16 13.52 33.57
C GLN A 43 -17.01 12.83 32.21
N LEU A 44 -18.03 12.92 31.35
CA LEU A 44 -17.99 12.36 30.00
C LEU A 44 -16.84 12.95 29.17
N ALA A 45 -16.66 14.27 29.21
CA ALA A 45 -15.55 14.96 28.54
C ALA A 45 -14.19 14.50 29.07
N ALA A 46 -14.03 14.34 30.39
CA ALA A 46 -12.80 13.85 30.99
C ALA A 46 -12.48 12.39 30.60
N ILE A 47 -13.49 11.52 30.50
CA ILE A 47 -13.33 10.14 30.01
C ILE A 47 -12.90 10.16 28.54
N GLY A 48 -13.56 10.96 27.71
CA GLY A 48 -13.20 11.14 26.30
C GLY A 48 -11.75 11.61 26.13
N GLY A 49 -11.33 12.64 26.87
CA GLY A 49 -9.95 13.14 26.82
C GLY A 49 -8.89 12.09 27.18
N LYS A 50 -9.16 11.23 28.18
CA LYS A 50 -8.26 10.11 28.52
C LYS A 50 -8.19 9.06 27.42
N ALA A 51 -9.33 8.72 26.81
CA ALA A 51 -9.38 7.75 25.71
C ALA A 51 -8.62 8.27 24.48
N PHE A 52 -8.81 9.54 24.12
CA PHE A 52 -8.07 10.18 23.03
C PHE A 52 -6.57 10.23 23.31
N LYS A 53 -6.16 10.57 24.54
CA LYS A 53 -4.74 10.54 24.92
C LYS A 53 -4.15 9.13 24.76
N ALA A 54 -4.82 8.10 25.28
CA ALA A 54 -4.33 6.73 25.19
C ALA A 54 -4.18 6.26 23.73
N LEU A 55 -5.12 6.62 22.86
CA LEU A 55 -5.05 6.31 21.44
C LEU A 55 -3.90 7.07 20.76
N THR A 56 -3.72 8.35 21.07
CA THR A 56 -2.59 9.14 20.57
C THR A 56 -1.24 8.60 21.05
N ASP A 57 -1.14 8.19 22.31
CA ASP A 57 0.07 7.56 22.86
C ASP A 57 0.39 6.27 22.09
N LEU A 58 -0.60 5.41 21.85
CA LEU A 58 -0.45 4.18 21.06
C LEU A 58 0.01 4.47 19.62
N LEU A 59 -0.57 5.48 18.96
CA LEU A 59 -0.19 5.84 17.59
C LEU A 59 1.24 6.39 17.47
N ASN A 60 1.80 6.89 18.57
CA ASN A 60 3.17 7.40 18.62
C ASN A 60 4.15 6.38 19.21
N ASP A 61 3.70 5.18 19.57
CA ASP A 61 4.55 4.12 20.11
C ASP A 61 5.34 3.42 18.98
N PRO A 62 6.68 3.55 18.95
CA PRO A 62 7.50 2.89 17.93
C PRO A 62 7.45 1.36 18.01
N GLN A 63 7.26 0.79 19.20
CA GLN A 63 7.22 -0.67 19.39
C GLN A 63 5.95 -1.26 18.78
N PHE A 64 4.82 -0.56 18.92
CA PHE A 64 3.58 -0.92 18.25
C PHE A 64 3.77 -1.03 16.74
N TRP A 65 4.32 0.00 16.09
CA TRP A 65 4.55 0.00 14.65
C TRP A 65 5.60 -1.02 14.20
N ALA A 66 6.64 -1.24 15.00
CA ALA A 66 7.61 -2.31 14.73
C ALA A 66 6.95 -3.70 14.76
N GLN A 67 6.06 -3.96 15.72
CA GLN A 67 5.31 -5.21 15.77
C GLN A 67 4.35 -5.36 14.59
N GLN A 68 3.63 -4.29 14.22
CA GLN A 68 2.76 -4.31 13.04
C GLN A 68 3.55 -4.57 11.77
N ARG A 69 4.76 -3.99 11.65
CA ARG A 69 5.67 -4.25 10.53
C ARG A 69 6.00 -5.72 10.42
N THR A 70 6.41 -6.37 11.51
CA THR A 70 6.73 -7.79 11.51
C THR A 70 5.55 -8.62 11.03
N LEU A 71 4.38 -8.44 11.63
CA LEU A 71 3.17 -9.19 11.26
C LEU A 71 2.79 -8.97 9.79
N MET A 72 2.89 -7.74 9.30
CA MET A 72 2.61 -7.42 7.91
C MET A 72 3.62 -8.09 6.98
N MET A 73 4.91 -7.97 7.26
CA MET A 73 5.97 -8.53 6.42
C MET A 73 5.89 -10.06 6.36
N ASP A 74 5.60 -10.72 7.47
CA ASP A 74 5.39 -12.17 7.50
C ASP A 74 4.26 -12.60 6.55
N ALA A 75 3.20 -11.78 6.44
CA ALA A 75 2.07 -12.06 5.55
C ALA A 75 2.33 -11.68 4.09
N VAL A 76 2.99 -10.55 3.81
CA VAL A 76 3.08 -10.01 2.43
C VAL A 76 4.34 -10.43 1.69
N MET A 77 5.44 -10.74 2.39
CA MET A 77 6.71 -11.09 1.75
C MET A 77 6.61 -12.29 0.78
N PRO A 78 5.89 -13.39 1.10
CA PRO A 78 5.68 -14.48 0.15
C PRO A 78 4.96 -14.02 -1.13
N ILE A 79 3.91 -13.21 -0.97
CA ILE A 79 3.10 -12.66 -2.08
C ILE A 79 3.96 -11.75 -2.96
N PHE A 80 4.80 -10.90 -2.35
CA PHE A 80 5.67 -9.99 -3.08
C PHE A 80 6.77 -10.71 -3.86
N ARG A 81 7.36 -11.76 -3.28
CA ARG A 81 8.31 -12.63 -4.00
C ARG A 81 7.64 -13.31 -5.18
N GLU A 82 6.44 -13.86 -4.99
CA GLU A 82 5.68 -14.49 -6.06
C GLU A 82 5.36 -13.49 -7.19
N ALA A 83 4.82 -12.31 -6.86
CA ALA A 83 4.51 -11.28 -7.84
C ALA A 83 5.74 -10.84 -8.65
N PHE A 84 6.89 -10.67 -7.97
CA PHE A 84 8.16 -10.37 -8.63
C PHE A 84 8.57 -11.48 -9.60
N MET A 85 8.55 -12.74 -9.16
CA MET A 85 8.94 -13.88 -10.00
C MET A 85 8.01 -14.09 -11.19
N VAL A 86 6.69 -13.95 -11.01
CA VAL A 86 5.73 -13.97 -12.11
C VAL A 86 6.04 -12.86 -13.11
N GLY A 87 6.37 -11.66 -12.62
CA GLY A 87 6.83 -10.55 -13.44
C GLY A 87 8.05 -10.89 -14.28
N ALA A 88 9.06 -11.49 -13.67
CA ALA A 88 10.29 -11.91 -14.35
C ALA A 88 10.01 -12.95 -15.44
N MET A 89 9.18 -13.96 -15.14
CA MET A 89 8.77 -14.97 -16.13
C MET A 89 8.02 -14.33 -17.31
N LEU A 90 7.05 -13.45 -17.05
CA LEU A 90 6.33 -12.73 -18.09
C LEU A 90 7.24 -11.78 -18.89
N GLY A 91 8.27 -11.24 -18.24
CA GLY A 91 9.35 -10.48 -18.87
C GLY A 91 10.10 -11.31 -19.89
N ALA A 92 10.43 -12.56 -19.56
CA ALA A 92 11.13 -13.47 -20.48
C ALA A 92 10.34 -13.73 -21.78
N GLU A 93 9.01 -13.65 -21.72
CA GLU A 93 8.11 -13.83 -22.86
C GLU A 93 7.94 -12.55 -23.71
N GLN A 94 8.40 -11.39 -23.24
CA GLN A 94 8.22 -10.14 -23.98
C GLN A 94 9.14 -10.05 -25.20
N LYS A 95 8.54 -9.62 -26.32
CA LYS A 95 9.28 -9.31 -27.55
C LYS A 95 9.91 -7.92 -27.46
N PRO A 96 11.23 -7.78 -27.66
CA PRO A 96 11.89 -6.51 -27.67
C PRO A 96 11.34 -5.58 -28.74
N VAL A 97 11.17 -4.32 -28.36
CA VAL A 97 10.94 -3.22 -29.29
C VAL A 97 12.31 -2.85 -29.87
N ALA A 98 12.87 -3.71 -30.72
CA ALA A 98 14.02 -3.35 -31.53
C ALA A 98 13.64 -2.07 -32.27
N GLU A 99 14.49 -1.03 -32.15
CA GLU A 99 14.28 0.32 -32.70
C GLU A 99 13.53 0.26 -34.03
N ARG A 100 12.58 1.16 -34.28
CA ARG A 100 11.81 1.24 -35.55
C ARG A 100 12.74 1.20 -36.77
N VAL A 101 13.16 0.02 -37.20
CA VAL A 101 13.76 -0.24 -38.49
C VAL A 101 12.60 -0.02 -39.45
N LYS A 102 12.76 0.96 -40.33
CA LYS A 102 11.86 1.21 -41.44
C LYS A 102 11.54 -0.14 -42.11
N GLN A 103 10.28 -0.55 -42.04
CA GLN A 103 9.63 -1.63 -42.80
C GLN A 103 10.61 -2.67 -43.40
N ALA A 104 10.77 -3.82 -42.75
CA ALA A 104 11.19 -5.02 -43.47
C ALA A 104 10.02 -5.50 -44.36
N PRO A 105 10.26 -5.97 -45.59
CA PRO A 105 9.20 -6.44 -46.47
C PRO A 105 8.54 -7.69 -45.89
N VAL A 106 7.21 -7.76 -46.05
CA VAL A 106 6.38 -8.92 -45.75
C VAL A 106 6.86 -10.07 -46.63
N GLY A 107 7.54 -11.05 -46.04
CA GLY A 107 8.08 -12.19 -46.79
C GLY A 107 9.24 -12.87 -46.09
N GLY A 108 9.00 -13.41 -44.90
CA GLY A 108 9.97 -14.23 -44.18
C GLY A 108 9.27 -14.91 -43.02
N ALA A 109 9.38 -16.24 -42.94
CA ALA A 109 8.79 -17.05 -41.88
C ALA A 109 9.04 -16.40 -40.52
N GLY A 110 7.96 -16.14 -39.76
CA GLY A 110 8.06 -15.53 -38.44
C GLY A 110 8.99 -16.34 -37.55
N ASP A 111 10.01 -15.65 -37.03
CA ASP A 111 10.98 -16.20 -36.09
C ASP A 111 10.25 -16.86 -34.91
N PRO A 112 10.40 -18.18 -34.70
CA PRO A 112 9.67 -18.88 -33.65
C PRO A 112 10.28 -18.52 -32.31
N LEU A 113 9.55 -17.70 -31.55
CA LEU A 113 9.73 -17.46 -30.11
C LEU A 113 11.09 -16.87 -29.73
N LEU A 114 11.23 -15.55 -29.88
CA LEU A 114 12.26 -14.77 -29.19
C LEU A 114 11.94 -14.71 -27.68
N VAL A 115 12.19 -15.80 -26.97
CA VAL A 115 12.18 -15.86 -25.50
C VAL A 115 13.51 -15.31 -25.01
N LEU A 116 13.48 -14.34 -24.11
CA LEU A 116 14.71 -13.81 -23.50
C LEU A 116 15.34 -14.89 -22.62
N PRO A 117 16.67 -14.97 -22.54
CA PRO A 117 17.32 -15.88 -21.62
C PRO A 117 16.84 -15.57 -20.20
N PHE A 118 16.24 -16.56 -19.54
CA PHE A 118 15.78 -16.46 -18.16
C PHE A 118 16.75 -17.22 -17.27
N ASP A 119 17.58 -16.47 -16.55
CA ASP A 119 18.48 -17.00 -15.53
C ASP A 119 17.77 -16.95 -14.17
N PHE A 120 17.18 -18.08 -13.77
CA PHE A 120 16.42 -18.19 -12.54
C PHE A 120 17.26 -17.82 -11.30
N GLU A 121 18.50 -18.31 -11.22
CA GLU A 121 19.37 -18.07 -10.07
C GLU A 121 19.78 -16.58 -9.99
N ALA A 122 20.12 -15.97 -11.12
CA ALA A 122 20.45 -14.54 -11.15
C ALA A 122 19.24 -13.65 -10.84
N VAL A 123 18.04 -14.04 -11.29
CA VAL A 123 16.78 -13.33 -10.98
C VAL A 123 16.42 -13.47 -9.51
N VAL A 124 16.59 -14.65 -8.90
CA VAL A 124 16.37 -14.84 -7.46
C VAL A 124 17.37 -14.01 -6.65
N ALA A 125 18.66 -14.09 -6.97
CA ALA A 125 19.71 -13.38 -6.23
C ALA A 125 19.56 -11.86 -6.29
N SER A 126 19.21 -11.31 -7.46
CA SER A 126 18.93 -9.87 -7.61
C SER A 126 17.56 -9.47 -7.05
N GLY A 127 16.57 -10.36 -7.14
CA GLY A 127 15.22 -10.16 -6.63
C GLY A 127 15.19 -9.92 -5.12
N ASP A 128 16.03 -10.60 -4.35
CA ASP A 128 16.12 -10.35 -2.90
C ASP A 128 16.49 -8.89 -2.57
N VAL A 129 17.39 -8.29 -3.35
CA VAL A 129 17.77 -6.87 -3.19
C VAL A 129 16.61 -5.96 -3.58
N VAL A 130 16.01 -6.19 -4.75
CA VAL A 130 14.89 -5.37 -5.26
C VAL A 130 13.70 -5.42 -4.31
N ILE A 131 13.33 -6.60 -3.83
CA ILE A 131 12.20 -6.80 -2.92
C ILE A 131 12.49 -6.19 -1.54
N ALA A 132 13.72 -6.28 -1.03
CA ALA A 132 14.10 -5.63 0.22
C ALA A 132 14.00 -4.09 0.12
N GLU A 133 14.50 -3.50 -0.95
CA GLU A 133 14.34 -2.05 -1.19
C GLU A 133 12.86 -1.67 -1.30
N PHE A 134 12.11 -2.38 -2.15
CA PHE A 134 10.69 -2.16 -2.36
C PHE A 134 9.89 -2.23 -1.04
N THR A 135 10.10 -3.27 -0.24
CA THR A 135 9.32 -3.46 1.01
C THR A 135 9.67 -2.42 2.08
N ASN A 136 10.91 -1.95 2.13
CA ASN A 136 11.30 -0.85 3.01
C ASN A 136 10.58 0.45 2.65
N GLU A 137 10.58 0.81 1.37
CA GLU A 137 9.91 2.01 0.86
C GLU A 137 8.39 1.91 1.02
N TRP A 138 7.82 0.76 0.64
CA TRP A 138 6.40 0.47 0.75
C TRP A 138 5.91 0.58 2.20
N TRP A 139 6.63 -0.03 3.16
CA TRP A 139 6.25 0.04 4.57
C TRP A 139 6.27 1.47 5.10
N ALA A 140 7.33 2.23 4.81
CA ALA A 140 7.44 3.61 5.26
C ALA A 140 6.25 4.47 4.76
N GLN A 141 5.85 4.30 3.50
CA GLN A 141 4.69 5.00 2.94
C GLN A 141 3.36 4.51 3.55
N PHE A 142 3.20 3.20 3.69
CA PHE A 142 2.00 2.58 4.25
C PHE A 142 1.77 3.00 5.71
N GLU A 143 2.83 2.94 6.52
CA GLU A 143 2.84 3.37 7.93
C GLU A 143 2.46 4.85 8.03
N GLN A 144 3.17 5.72 7.30
CA GLN A 144 2.93 7.16 7.35
C GLN A 144 1.51 7.52 6.94
N ALA A 145 1.00 6.96 5.84
CA ALA A 145 -0.35 7.23 5.37
C ALA A 145 -1.42 6.76 6.39
N THR A 146 -1.20 5.59 7.01
CA THR A 146 -2.12 5.04 8.00
C THR A 146 -2.10 5.85 9.29
N GLN A 147 -0.92 6.22 9.81
CA GLN A 147 -0.78 7.11 10.96
C GLN A 147 -1.47 8.45 10.74
N ASN A 148 -1.26 9.08 9.57
CA ASN A 148 -1.86 10.36 9.24
C ASN A 148 -3.39 10.28 9.16
N GLY A 149 -3.92 9.20 8.59
CA GLY A 149 -5.36 8.93 8.54
C GLY A 149 -5.96 8.80 9.95
N LEU A 150 -5.33 8.00 10.81
CA LEU A 150 -5.77 7.78 12.19
C LEU A 150 -5.72 9.06 13.02
N ARG A 151 -4.60 9.81 12.96
CA ARG A 151 -4.46 11.12 13.64
C ARG A 151 -5.54 12.10 13.19
N SER A 152 -5.83 12.16 11.89
CA SER A 152 -6.85 13.05 11.34
C SER A 152 -8.25 12.70 11.84
N ALA A 153 -8.59 11.40 11.91
CA ALA A 153 -9.87 10.93 12.45
C ALA A 153 -10.03 11.30 13.93
N ILE A 154 -8.97 11.11 14.73
CA ILE A 154 -8.95 11.46 16.15
C ILE A 154 -9.11 12.95 16.37
N GLN A 155 -8.35 13.76 15.63
CA GLN A 155 -8.39 15.22 15.75
C GLN A 155 -9.79 15.75 15.43
N ARG A 156 -10.41 15.29 14.33
CA ARG A 156 -11.78 15.69 13.98
C ARG A 156 -12.79 15.32 15.06
N ALA A 157 -12.67 14.14 15.64
CA ALA A 157 -13.58 13.72 16.71
C ALA A 157 -13.39 14.55 17.99
N ALA A 158 -12.15 14.89 18.33
CA ALA A 158 -11.83 15.77 19.46
C ALA A 158 -12.40 17.18 19.27
N ASP A 159 -12.20 17.78 18.09
CA ASP A 159 -12.60 19.15 17.79
C ASP A 159 -14.12 19.33 17.69
N SER A 160 -14.81 18.32 17.16
CA SER A 160 -16.23 18.39 16.85
C SER A 160 -17.13 17.94 18.01
N GLY A 161 -16.54 17.45 19.11
CA GLY A 161 -17.28 16.80 20.21
C GLY A 161 -18.05 15.55 19.76
N LEU A 162 -17.68 14.96 18.62
CA LEU A 162 -18.39 13.84 18.01
C LEU A 162 -18.07 12.54 18.75
N GLY A 163 -19.06 11.64 18.77
CA GLY A 163 -18.93 10.34 19.41
C GLY A 163 -18.05 9.35 18.63
N VAL A 164 -17.78 8.21 19.28
CA VAL A 164 -17.00 7.07 18.75
C VAL A 164 -17.50 6.60 17.37
N GLU A 165 -18.80 6.71 17.08
CA GLU A 165 -19.36 6.34 15.78
C GLU A 165 -18.77 7.17 14.62
N SER A 166 -18.49 8.46 14.84
CA SER A 166 -17.81 9.28 13.82
C SER A 166 -16.37 8.84 13.60
N VAL A 167 -15.67 8.46 14.67
CA VAL A 167 -14.30 7.92 14.58
C VAL A 167 -14.31 6.63 13.78
N ILE A 168 -15.23 5.71 14.09
CA ILE A 168 -15.38 4.43 13.36
C ILE A 168 -15.59 4.70 11.87
N LYS A 169 -16.52 5.59 11.52
CA LYS A 169 -16.79 5.96 10.12
C LYS A 169 -15.57 6.57 9.43
N ASP A 170 -14.77 7.34 10.16
CA ASP A 170 -13.58 8.00 9.62
C ASP A 170 -12.40 7.04 9.44
N ILE A 171 -12.26 6.02 10.29
CA ILE A 171 -11.16 5.05 10.21
C ILE A 171 -11.48 3.87 9.28
N GLU A 172 -12.76 3.53 9.10
CA GLU A 172 -13.18 2.37 8.29
C GLU A 172 -12.57 2.39 6.86
N PRO A 173 -12.56 3.52 6.11
CA PRO A 173 -11.93 3.57 4.80
C PRO A 173 -10.40 3.30 4.79
N LEU A 174 -9.73 3.41 5.93
CA LEU A 174 -8.30 3.10 6.07
C LEU A 174 -8.03 1.59 6.07
N PHE A 175 -9.03 0.77 6.40
CA PHE A 175 -8.88 -0.68 6.51
C PHE A 175 -9.88 -1.47 5.65
N GLY A 176 -10.82 -0.77 5.00
CA GLY A 176 -11.84 -1.39 4.16
C GLY A 176 -11.30 -2.01 2.87
N GLU A 177 -12.10 -2.93 2.31
CA GLU A 177 -11.79 -3.71 1.11
C GLU A 177 -11.35 -2.82 -0.06
N ALA A 178 -12.06 -1.73 -0.34
CA ALA A 178 -11.74 -0.85 -1.46
C ALA A 178 -10.30 -0.29 -1.40
N ARG A 179 -9.78 0.03 -0.21
CA ARG A 179 -8.37 0.46 -0.06
C ARG A 179 -7.43 -0.72 -0.23
N ALA A 180 -7.74 -1.85 0.38
CA ALA A 180 -6.95 -3.07 0.27
C ALA A 180 -6.80 -3.52 -1.20
N THR A 181 -7.89 -3.52 -1.97
CA THR A 181 -7.87 -3.83 -3.42
C THR A 181 -7.00 -2.86 -4.20
N ARG A 182 -7.10 -1.55 -3.95
CA ARG A 182 -6.25 -0.57 -4.63
C ARG A 182 -4.77 -0.79 -4.34
N ILE A 183 -4.41 -1.07 -3.09
CA ILE A 183 -3.04 -1.41 -2.70
C ILE A 183 -2.61 -2.69 -3.42
N ALA A 184 -3.34 -3.79 -3.25
CA ALA A 184 -2.99 -5.08 -3.85
C ALA A 184 -2.74 -4.98 -5.36
N VAL A 185 -3.68 -4.40 -6.12
CA VAL A 185 -3.52 -4.26 -7.58
C VAL A 185 -2.30 -3.40 -7.94
N THR A 186 -2.09 -2.30 -7.24
CA THR A 186 -0.99 -1.36 -7.54
C THR A 186 0.35 -1.98 -7.23
N GLU A 187 0.49 -2.58 -6.05
CA GLU A 187 1.76 -3.14 -5.58
C GLU A 187 2.15 -4.41 -6.35
N THR A 188 1.19 -5.28 -6.67
CA THR A 188 1.43 -6.43 -7.53
C THR A 188 1.85 -6.00 -8.93
N THR A 189 1.19 -4.98 -9.52
CA THR A 189 1.58 -4.47 -10.85
C THR A 189 2.99 -3.88 -10.84
N ARG A 190 3.35 -3.13 -9.78
CA ARG A 190 4.68 -2.58 -9.60
C ARG A 190 5.74 -3.69 -9.55
N LEU A 191 5.56 -4.66 -8.66
CA LEU A 191 6.51 -5.77 -8.48
C LEU A 191 6.64 -6.63 -9.74
N MET A 192 5.54 -6.94 -10.41
CA MET A 192 5.59 -7.67 -11.67
C MET A 192 6.38 -6.90 -12.74
N GLY A 193 6.17 -5.58 -12.84
CA GLY A 193 6.91 -4.75 -13.78
C GLY A 193 8.41 -4.65 -13.46
N GLN A 194 8.78 -4.60 -12.18
CA GLN A 194 10.18 -4.60 -11.75
C GLN A 194 10.84 -5.98 -11.94
N GLY A 195 10.10 -7.08 -11.71
CA GLY A 195 10.56 -8.43 -12.06
C GLY A 195 10.81 -8.58 -13.55
N ALA A 196 9.91 -8.06 -14.40
CA ALA A 196 10.11 -8.07 -15.84
C ALA A 196 11.37 -7.28 -16.26
N GLN A 197 11.59 -6.10 -15.65
CA GLN A 197 12.80 -5.31 -15.87
C GLN A 197 14.08 -6.04 -15.48
N GLU A 198 14.02 -6.83 -14.41
CA GLU A 198 15.15 -7.65 -13.97
C GLU A 198 15.55 -8.64 -15.07
N THR A 199 14.59 -9.35 -15.66
CA THR A 199 14.86 -10.22 -16.81
C THR A 199 15.43 -9.44 -18.01
N TYR A 200 14.92 -8.24 -18.30
CA TYR A 200 15.47 -7.42 -19.39
C TYR A 200 16.92 -7.03 -19.12
N ARG A 201 17.24 -6.66 -17.87
CA ARG A 201 18.59 -6.31 -17.45
C ARG A 201 19.54 -7.50 -17.60
N GLN A 202 19.12 -8.70 -17.17
CA GLN A 202 19.88 -9.95 -17.33
C GLN A 202 20.02 -10.37 -18.80
N ALA A 203 19.08 -9.98 -19.66
CA ALA A 203 19.20 -10.17 -21.10
C ALA A 203 20.04 -9.08 -21.79
N GLY A 204 20.61 -8.13 -21.05
CA GLY A 204 21.52 -7.09 -21.57
C GLY A 204 20.82 -5.82 -22.09
N PHE A 205 19.51 -5.66 -21.86
CA PHE A 205 18.81 -4.45 -22.29
C PHE A 205 19.10 -3.27 -21.35
N THR A 206 19.40 -2.12 -21.94
CA THR A 206 19.63 -0.87 -21.20
C THR A 206 18.43 0.06 -21.19
N LYS A 207 17.34 -0.30 -21.88
CA LYS A 207 16.09 0.45 -21.93
C LYS A 207 14.87 -0.47 -21.87
N TRP A 208 13.76 0.10 -21.41
CA TRP A 208 12.43 -0.48 -21.50
C TRP A 208 11.45 0.54 -22.08
N GLU A 209 10.37 0.07 -22.67
CA GLU A 209 9.30 0.89 -23.22
C GLU A 209 8.01 0.68 -22.44
N TRP A 210 7.29 1.78 -22.17
CA TRP A 210 6.00 1.72 -21.53
C TRP A 210 4.92 1.23 -22.50
N ARG A 211 4.07 0.34 -22.01
CA ARG A 211 2.94 -0.21 -22.75
C ARG A 211 1.66 -0.06 -21.95
N THR A 212 0.63 0.41 -22.65
CA THR A 212 -0.74 0.44 -22.13
C THR A 212 -1.54 -0.72 -22.71
N VAL A 213 -2.64 -1.08 -22.06
CA VAL A 213 -3.61 -2.08 -22.56
C VAL A 213 -4.33 -1.66 -23.84
N ARG A 214 -4.20 -0.39 -24.25
CA ARG A 214 -4.78 0.21 -25.47
C ARG A 214 -6.29 -0.03 -25.63
N ASP A 215 -7.02 -0.10 -24.51
CA ASP A 215 -8.49 -0.14 -24.52
C ASP A 215 -9.09 1.27 -24.36
N ALA A 216 -10.42 1.37 -24.48
CA ALA A 216 -11.14 2.64 -24.40
C ALA A 216 -11.10 3.31 -23.02
N VAL A 217 -10.57 2.63 -21.99
CA VAL A 217 -10.54 3.11 -20.60
C VAL A 217 -9.11 3.43 -20.15
N VAL A 218 -8.11 3.45 -21.05
CA VAL A 218 -6.78 4.00 -20.76
C VAL A 218 -6.89 5.50 -20.51
N ASP A 219 -6.46 5.96 -19.35
CA ASP A 219 -6.52 7.36 -18.96
C ASP A 219 -5.43 8.22 -19.65
N PRO A 220 -5.56 9.56 -19.67
CA PRO A 220 -4.61 10.45 -20.33
C PRO A 220 -3.15 10.33 -19.83
N ILE A 221 -2.92 9.99 -18.55
CA ILE A 221 -1.56 9.83 -18.00
C ILE A 221 -0.90 8.62 -18.65
N CYS A 222 -1.59 7.48 -18.68
CA CYS A 222 -1.10 6.28 -19.33
C CYS A 222 -0.92 6.46 -20.85
N GLN A 223 -1.88 7.12 -21.52
CA GLN A 223 -1.75 7.45 -22.95
C GLN A 223 -0.51 8.31 -23.24
N ALA A 224 -0.23 9.30 -22.39
CA ALA A 224 0.94 10.16 -22.54
C ALA A 224 2.26 9.41 -22.31
N LEU A 225 2.24 8.24 -21.67
CA LEU A 225 3.40 7.38 -21.47
C LEU A 225 3.54 6.29 -22.53
N ASP A 226 2.48 5.92 -23.26
CA ASP A 226 2.51 4.82 -24.23
C ASP A 226 3.66 5.00 -25.24
N LYS A 227 4.45 3.94 -25.41
CA LYS A 227 5.61 3.88 -26.31
C LYS A 227 6.78 4.80 -25.93
N LYS A 228 6.75 5.46 -24.77
CA LYS A 228 7.94 6.16 -24.27
C LYS A 228 8.94 5.15 -23.73
N GLN A 229 10.19 5.33 -24.14
CA GLN A 229 11.32 4.53 -23.66
C GLN A 229 11.99 5.22 -22.48
N PHE A 230 12.45 4.41 -21.55
CA PHE A 230 13.12 4.83 -20.33
C PHE A 230 14.39 3.99 -20.13
N PRO A 231 15.43 4.55 -19.49
CA PRO A 231 16.62 3.79 -19.15
C PRO A 231 16.27 2.69 -18.14
N MET A 232 17.03 1.59 -18.14
CA MET A 232 16.84 0.47 -17.20
C MET A 232 17.07 0.89 -15.75
N SER A 233 17.84 1.96 -15.51
CA SER A 233 18.00 2.56 -14.18
C SER A 233 16.70 3.17 -13.62
N ARG A 234 15.71 3.46 -14.48
CA ARG A 234 14.38 3.89 -14.03
C ARG A 234 13.50 2.66 -13.80
N LYS A 235 13.20 2.38 -12.54
CA LYS A 235 12.23 1.33 -12.14
C LYS A 235 10.86 1.59 -12.77
N PHE A 236 10.16 0.52 -13.14
CA PHE A 236 8.78 0.57 -13.56
C PHE A 236 7.92 0.88 -12.33
N GLU A 237 7.08 1.90 -12.46
CA GLU A 237 6.21 2.39 -11.41
C GLU A 237 4.81 2.60 -11.99
N PRO A 238 3.75 2.01 -11.42
CA PRO A 238 2.37 2.33 -11.77
C PRO A 238 2.14 3.84 -11.79
N ALA A 239 1.61 4.37 -12.89
CA ALA A 239 1.39 5.81 -13.04
C ALA A 239 0.31 6.35 -12.07
N HIS A 240 -0.60 5.47 -11.63
CA HIS A 240 -1.68 5.77 -10.73
C HIS A 240 -2.16 4.47 -10.03
N PRO A 241 -3.00 4.57 -8.99
CA PRO A 241 -3.63 3.40 -8.39
C PRO A 241 -4.40 2.58 -9.42
N GLN A 242 -4.29 1.26 -9.35
CA GLN A 242 -4.93 0.33 -10.31
C GLN A 242 -4.48 0.49 -11.77
N CYS A 243 -3.28 1.04 -12.01
CA CYS A 243 -2.67 1.03 -13.33
C CYS A 243 -2.57 -0.40 -13.87
N ARG A 244 -2.86 -0.58 -15.16
CA ARG A 244 -2.75 -1.86 -15.88
C ARG A 244 -1.62 -1.85 -16.93
N CYS A 245 -0.77 -0.84 -16.90
CA CYS A 245 0.35 -0.72 -17.84
C CYS A 245 1.46 -1.69 -17.45
N TRP A 246 2.36 -1.97 -18.41
CA TRP A 246 3.51 -2.83 -18.19
C TRP A 246 4.73 -2.32 -18.95
N SER A 247 5.90 -2.86 -18.61
CA SER A 247 7.17 -2.61 -19.27
C SER A 247 7.46 -3.70 -20.31
N VAL A 248 8.07 -3.33 -21.43
CA VAL A 248 8.65 -4.26 -22.41
C VAL A 248 10.11 -3.89 -22.70
N PRO A 249 10.99 -4.82 -23.08
CA PRO A 249 12.37 -4.50 -23.38
C PRO A 249 12.45 -3.66 -24.66
N ALA A 250 13.41 -2.74 -24.73
CA ALA A 250 13.54 -1.83 -25.86
C ALA A 250 14.99 -1.63 -26.28
N GLY A 251 15.21 -1.48 -27.59
CA GLY A 251 16.55 -1.36 -28.18
C GLY A 251 17.19 -2.72 -28.47
N LYS A 252 18.51 -2.73 -28.58
CA LYS A 252 19.31 -3.95 -28.75
C LYS A 252 19.95 -4.31 -27.41
N PRO A 253 20.01 -5.61 -27.06
CA PRO A 253 20.76 -6.02 -25.89
C PRO A 253 22.24 -5.71 -26.12
N GLU A 254 22.88 -5.09 -25.14
CA GLU A 254 24.33 -4.97 -25.11
C GLU A 254 24.90 -6.34 -24.75
N ALA A 255 25.99 -6.74 -25.41
CA ALA A 255 26.64 -8.00 -25.11
C ALA A 255 27.08 -7.97 -23.64
N GLN A 256 26.44 -8.76 -22.80
CA GLN A 256 26.93 -8.95 -21.45
C GLN A 256 28.27 -9.70 -21.52
N PRO A 257 29.28 -9.34 -20.70
CA PRO A 257 30.43 -10.21 -20.51
C PRO A 257 29.90 -11.51 -19.90
N VAL A 258 29.89 -12.59 -20.69
CA VAL A 258 29.58 -13.93 -20.19
C VAL A 258 30.60 -14.24 -19.10
N PRO A 259 30.21 -14.46 -17.83
CA PRO A 259 31.15 -14.95 -16.84
C PRO A 259 31.68 -16.29 -17.36
N ALA A 260 33.01 -16.38 -17.50
CA ALA A 260 33.65 -17.60 -17.98
C ALA A 260 33.18 -18.75 -17.09
N VAL A 261 32.42 -19.68 -17.68
CA VAL A 261 32.10 -20.94 -17.03
C VAL A 261 33.46 -21.59 -16.77
N ALA A 262 33.89 -21.63 -15.51
CA ALA A 262 35.14 -22.27 -15.14
C ALA A 262 35.03 -23.72 -15.58
N GLY A 263 35.73 -24.05 -16.67
CA GLY A 263 35.79 -25.40 -17.21
C GLY A 263 36.27 -26.32 -16.10
N GLY A 264 35.35 -27.11 -15.55
CA GLY A 264 35.67 -28.25 -14.72
C GLY A 264 36.52 -29.20 -15.55
N PHE A 265 37.83 -29.19 -15.29
CA PHE A 265 38.73 -30.22 -15.73
C PHE A 265 38.23 -31.56 -15.17
N PHE A 266 37.82 -32.46 -16.07
CA PHE A 266 37.92 -33.88 -15.81
C PHE A 266 39.40 -34.24 -15.76
N GLY A 267 39.84 -34.77 -14.63
CA GLY A 267 41.16 -35.35 -14.39
C GLY A 267 41.08 -36.27 -13.18
#